data_AF-A0AAW9Q956-F1
#
_entry.id   AF-A0AAW9Q956-F1
#
_cell.length_a   1.000
_cell.length_b   1.000
_cell.length_c   1.000
_cell.angle_alpha   90.00
_cell.angle_beta   90.00
_cell.angle_gamma   90.00
#
_symmetry.space_group_name_H-M   'P 1'
#
loop_
_entity.id
_entity.type
_entity.pdbx_description
1 polymer ?
#
loop_
_entity_poly.entity_id
_entity_poly.type
_entity_poly.pdbx_seq_one_letter_code
_entity_poly.pdbx_strand_id
1 'polypeptide(L)'
;MTSCEAIVYSKTLTEDFHLITVPRSFSSEDIKWIRSRIDECMVNFVDKRSRKPIFEIFENEKYYIVGVTVTAQDLKDCSLEDIGISDEQTKDVQGRPIYGFFAYVLEKNRGKINNRSTHNSLRACLRSLG
;
A
#
# COMPACT_ATOMS: atom_id res chain seq x y z
N MET A 1 18.81 -10.49 -10.31
CA MET A 1 18.43 -9.21 -9.68
C MET A 1 16.95 -9.31 -9.33
N THR A 2 16.57 -9.10 -8.07
CA THR A 2 15.17 -8.96 -7.66
C THR A 2 14.70 -7.57 -8.08
N SER A 3 13.82 -7.48 -9.07
CA SER A 3 13.16 -6.22 -9.40
C SER A 3 12.20 -5.87 -8.25
N CYS A 4 12.37 -4.66 -7.71
CA CYS A 4 11.42 -4.09 -6.76
C CYS A 4 10.52 -3.16 -7.55
N GLU A 5 9.28 -3.58 -7.81
CA GLU A 5 8.28 -2.77 -8.50
C GLU A 5 7.26 -2.26 -7.48
N ALA A 6 6.79 -1.03 -7.67
CA ALA A 6 5.85 -0.38 -6.76
C ALA A 6 4.41 -0.50 -7.27
N ILE A 7 3.48 -0.61 -6.34
CA ILE A 7 2.05 -0.37 -6.58
C ILE A 7 1.69 0.95 -5.92
N VAL A 8 1.03 1.82 -6.68
CA VAL A 8 0.42 3.03 -6.15
C VAL A 8 -1.04 3.01 -6.55
N TYR A 9 -1.90 3.10 -5.54
CA TYR A 9 -3.34 3.22 -5.67
C TYR A 9 -3.79 4.38 -4.80
N SER A 10 -4.69 5.22 -5.28
CA SER A 10 -5.29 6.27 -4.46
C SER A 10 -6.81 6.18 -4.54
N LYS A 11 -7.51 6.74 -3.57
CA LYS A 11 -8.97 6.76 -3.54
C LYS A 11 -9.46 7.99 -2.78
N THR A 12 -10.57 8.55 -3.25
CA THR A 12 -11.38 9.49 -2.48
C THR A 12 -12.72 8.86 -2.13
N LEU A 13 -13.47 9.45 -1.21
CA LEU A 13 -14.78 8.93 -0.81
C LEU A 13 -15.85 8.96 -1.92
N THR A 14 -15.66 9.74 -2.99
CA THR A 14 -16.58 9.76 -4.15
C THR A 14 -15.99 9.26 -5.45
N GLU A 15 -14.66 9.24 -5.59
CA GLU A 15 -14.00 8.80 -6.82
C GLU A 15 -12.90 7.78 -6.48
N ASP A 16 -13.03 6.60 -7.09
CA ASP A 16 -12.00 5.58 -7.10
C ASP A 16 -10.89 6.04 -8.05
N PHE A 17 -9.74 6.46 -7.51
CA PHE A 17 -8.59 6.67 -8.38
C PHE A 17 -8.02 5.30 -8.73
N HIS A 18 -7.92 5.06 -10.04
CA HIS A 18 -7.45 3.80 -10.59
C HIS A 18 -6.01 3.48 -10.10
N LEU A 19 -5.61 2.21 -10.19
CA LEU A 19 -4.20 1.83 -10.03
C LEU A 19 -3.31 2.74 -10.89
N ILE A 20 -2.53 3.60 -10.25
CA ILE A 20 -1.67 4.59 -10.90
C ILE A 20 -0.44 3.89 -11.50
N THR A 21 0.08 2.89 -10.78
CA THR A 21 1.15 2.03 -11.27
C THR A 21 0.99 0.62 -10.74
N VAL A 22 1.38 -0.35 -11.57
CA VAL A 22 1.50 -1.78 -11.23
C VAL A 22 2.78 -2.34 -11.84
N PRO A 23 3.35 -3.42 -11.25
CA PRO A 23 4.47 -4.15 -11.83
C PRO A 23 4.18 -4.59 -13.27
N ARG A 24 5.18 -4.48 -14.16
CA ARG A 24 5.01 -4.89 -15.57
C ARG A 24 4.82 -6.40 -15.72
N SER A 25 5.28 -7.18 -14.74
CA SER A 25 5.12 -8.64 -14.72
C SER A 25 3.71 -9.10 -14.33
N PHE A 26 2.83 -8.20 -13.87
CA PHE A 26 1.48 -8.57 -13.47
C PHE A 26 0.62 -8.94 -14.68
N SER A 27 0.07 -10.14 -14.64
CA SER A 27 -1.01 -10.53 -15.56
C SER A 27 -2.32 -9.87 -15.16
N SER A 28 -3.32 -9.92 -16.05
CA SER A 28 -4.68 -9.44 -15.74
C SER A 28 -5.28 -10.11 -14.51
N GLU A 29 -4.92 -11.36 -14.22
CA GLU A 29 -5.36 -12.07 -13.02
C GLU A 29 -4.66 -11.54 -11.76
N ASP A 30 -3.36 -11.28 -11.84
CA ASP A 30 -2.60 -10.67 -10.73
C ASP A 30 -3.14 -9.27 -10.40
N ILE A 31 -3.50 -8.48 -11.42
CA ILE A 31 -4.13 -7.16 -11.25
C ILE A 31 -5.50 -7.29 -10.57
N LYS A 32 -6.35 -8.24 -10.99
CA LYS A 32 -7.66 -8.46 -10.35
C LYS A 32 -7.51 -8.89 -8.90
N TRP A 33 -6.58 -9.81 -8.64
CA TRP A 33 -6.28 -10.29 -7.30
C TRP A 33 -5.83 -9.15 -6.39
N ILE A 34 -4.86 -8.33 -6.80
CA ILE A 34 -4.35 -7.27 -5.94
C ILE A 34 -5.37 -6.15 -5.74
N ARG A 35 -6.21 -5.84 -6.74
CA ARG A 35 -7.33 -4.88 -6.56
C ARG A 35 -8.27 -5.31 -5.45
N SER A 36 -8.69 -6.57 -5.46
CA SER A 36 -9.58 -7.09 -4.42
C SER A 36 -8.98 -6.96 -3.02
N ARG A 37 -7.65 -7.11 -2.88
CA ARG A 37 -6.96 -6.91 -1.60
C ARG A 37 -6.92 -5.44 -1.19
N ILE A 38 -6.54 -4.56 -2.12
CA ILE A 38 -6.48 -3.11 -1.88
C ILE A 38 -7.86 -2.58 -1.48
N ASP A 39 -8.92 -3.01 -2.15
CA ASP A 39 -10.30 -2.62 -1.84
C ASP A 39 -10.67 -3.02 -0.42
N GLU A 40 -10.32 -4.25 0.00
CA GLU A 40 -10.51 -4.73 1.36
C GLU A 40 -9.75 -3.87 2.40
N CYS A 41 -8.49 -3.51 2.12
CA CYS A 41 -7.73 -2.61 2.99
C CYS A 41 -8.38 -1.24 3.12
N MET A 42 -8.81 -0.68 1.99
CA MET A 42 -9.40 0.66 1.92
C MET A 42 -10.71 0.73 2.69
N VAL A 43 -11.60 -0.25 2.48
CA VAL A 43 -12.86 -0.36 3.25
C VAL A 43 -12.55 -0.46 4.74
N ASN A 44 -11.65 -1.36 5.13
CA ASN A 44 -11.26 -1.51 6.53
C ASN A 44 -10.65 -0.24 7.14
N PHE A 45 -9.81 0.48 6.39
CA PHE A 45 -9.16 1.70 6.84
C PHE A 45 -10.17 2.83 7.07
N VAL A 46 -11.08 3.02 6.11
CA VAL A 46 -12.14 4.03 6.15
C VAL A 46 -13.16 3.70 7.25
N ASP A 47 -13.65 2.47 7.31
CA ASP A 47 -14.68 2.05 8.26
C ASP A 47 -14.18 2.11 9.71
N LYS A 48 -12.93 1.70 9.95
CA LYS A 48 -12.31 1.78 11.27
C LYS A 48 -11.91 3.21 11.66
N ARG A 49 -12.08 4.19 10.75
CA ARG A 49 -11.61 5.58 10.91
C ARG A 49 -10.17 5.61 11.43
N SER A 50 -9.33 4.73 10.91
CA SER A 50 -7.96 4.60 11.41
C SER A 50 -7.23 5.92 11.18
N ARG A 51 -6.76 6.54 12.27
CA ARG A 51 -5.92 7.75 12.21
C ARG A 51 -4.43 7.41 12.11
N LYS A 52 -4.12 6.17 11.78
CA LYS A 52 -2.75 5.66 11.69
C LYS A 52 -2.60 4.82 10.42
N PRO A 53 -1.43 4.88 9.77
CA PRO A 53 -1.05 3.95 8.71
C PRO A 53 -1.36 2.49 9.06
N ILE A 54 -1.97 1.75 8.13
CA ILE A 54 -2.21 0.30 8.28
C ILE A 54 -1.29 -0.42 7.32
N PHE A 55 -0.33 -1.17 7.88
CA PHE A 55 0.56 -2.02 7.10
C PHE A 55 -0.04 -3.40 6.90
N GLU A 56 0.03 -3.90 5.67
CA GLU A 56 -0.47 -5.21 5.29
C GLU A 56 0.53 -5.99 4.45
N ILE A 57 0.44 -7.31 4.55
CA ILE A 57 1.24 -8.23 3.74
C ILE A 57 0.30 -9.15 2.99
N PHE A 58 0.38 -9.15 1.67
CA PHE A 58 -0.29 -10.12 0.81
C PHE A 58 0.71 -11.08 0.22
N GLU A 59 0.25 -12.30 -0.02
CA GLU A 59 1.01 -13.26 -0.78
C GLU A 59 0.10 -14.09 -1.70
N ASN A 60 0.64 -14.43 -2.86
CA ASN A 60 0.11 -15.50 -3.70
C ASN A 60 1.26 -16.44 -4.11
N GLU A 61 1.03 -17.31 -5.09
CA GLU A 61 2.05 -18.26 -5.55
C GLU A 61 3.28 -17.58 -6.18
N LYS A 62 3.14 -16.35 -6.68
CA LYS A 62 4.16 -15.64 -7.48
C LYS A 62 4.79 -14.45 -6.76
N TYR A 63 4.09 -13.80 -5.82
CA TYR A 63 4.50 -12.51 -5.27
C TYR A 63 4.32 -12.43 -3.76
N TYR A 64 5.27 -11.74 -3.11
CA TYR A 64 5.10 -11.14 -1.79
C TYR A 64 4.85 -9.64 -1.98
N ILE A 65 3.84 -9.11 -1.31
CA ILE A 65 3.50 -7.68 -1.36
C ILE A 65 3.48 -7.16 0.05
N VAL A 66 4.26 -6.10 0.30
CA VAL A 66 4.23 -5.36 1.57
C VAL A 66 3.69 -3.98 1.26
N GLY A 67 2.49 -3.70 1.78
CA GLY A 67 1.76 -2.48 1.51
C GLY A 67 1.42 -1.69 2.76
N VAL A 68 1.10 -0.42 2.56
CA VAL A 68 0.58 0.46 3.59
C VAL A 68 -0.59 1.25 3.04
N THR A 69 -1.68 1.26 3.81
CA THR A 69 -2.82 2.15 3.59
C THR A 69 -2.68 3.36 4.49
N VAL A 70 -2.72 4.55 3.91
CA VAL A 70 -2.50 5.83 4.58
C VAL A 70 -3.44 6.90 4.03
N THR A 71 -3.58 8.00 4.75
CA THR A 71 -4.07 9.26 4.19
C THR A 71 -2.93 10.08 3.60
N ALA A 72 -3.24 11.00 2.69
CA ALA A 72 -2.28 11.98 2.21
C ALA A 72 -1.71 12.86 3.36
N GLN A 73 -2.49 13.04 4.43
CA GLN A 73 -2.02 13.72 5.64
C GLN A 73 -0.93 12.93 6.36
N ASP A 74 -1.10 11.60 6.51
CA ASP A 74 -0.08 10.76 7.14
C ASP A 74 1.26 10.85 6.38
N LEU A 75 1.22 10.94 5.05
CA LEU A 75 2.43 11.11 4.23
C LEU A 75 3.10 12.46 4.47
N LYS A 76 2.31 13.52 4.59
CA LYS A 76 2.81 14.85 4.95
C LYS A 76 3.49 14.82 6.32
N ASP A 77 2.86 14.20 7.30
CA ASP A 77 3.35 14.14 8.69
C ASP A 77 4.59 13.23 8.83
N CYS A 78 4.79 12.27 7.91
CA CYS A 78 5.93 11.34 7.92
C CYS A 78 7.19 11.86 7.22
N SER A 79 7.13 12.97 6.48
CA SER A 79 8.27 13.43 5.70
C SER A 79 9.28 14.18 6.56
N LEU A 80 10.55 13.74 6.50
CA LEU A 80 11.69 14.39 7.16
C LEU A 80 12.09 15.73 6.50
N GLU A 81 11.59 15.97 5.29
CA GLU A 81 11.75 17.22 4.55
C GLU A 81 10.37 17.78 4.21
N ASP A 82 10.20 19.10 4.36
CA ASP A 82 8.97 19.83 4.08
C ASP A 82 8.66 19.73 2.58
N ILE A 83 7.89 18.71 2.16
CA ILE A 83 7.60 18.41 0.74
C ILE A 83 6.68 19.49 0.10
N GLY A 84 6.42 20.60 0.79
CA GLY A 84 5.56 21.68 0.32
C GLY A 84 4.09 21.28 0.16
N ILE A 85 3.66 20.18 0.77
CA ILE A 85 2.26 19.72 0.72
C ILE A 85 1.44 20.55 1.72
N SER A 86 0.55 21.39 1.21
CA SER A 86 -0.41 22.13 2.03
C SER A 86 -1.51 21.22 2.55
N ASP A 87 -2.19 21.60 3.65
CA ASP A 87 -3.35 20.85 4.17
C ASP A 87 -4.52 20.79 3.18
N GLU A 88 -4.55 21.72 2.23
CA GLU A 88 -5.54 21.74 1.15
C GLU A 88 -5.23 20.64 0.11
N GLN A 89 -3.96 20.30 -0.08
CA GLN A 89 -3.51 19.26 -1.00
C GLN A 89 -3.69 17.84 -0.43
N THR A 90 -3.97 17.68 0.88
CA THR A 90 -4.25 16.37 1.49
C THR A 90 -5.74 15.98 1.44
N LYS A 91 -6.57 16.87 0.88
CA LYS A 91 -8.02 16.74 0.81
C LYS A 91 -8.51 16.92 -0.62
N ASP A 92 -9.68 16.33 -0.91
CA ASP A 92 -10.37 16.58 -2.17
C ASP A 92 -11.06 17.96 -2.18
N VAL A 93 -11.69 18.28 -3.32
CA VAL A 93 -12.41 19.55 -3.52
C VAL A 93 -13.58 19.78 -2.54
N GLN A 94 -14.03 18.73 -1.84
CA GLN A 94 -15.06 18.79 -0.80
C GLN A 94 -14.47 18.81 0.62
N GLY A 95 -13.14 18.91 0.76
CA GLY A 95 -12.44 18.93 2.03
C GLY A 95 -12.31 17.56 2.71
N ARG A 96 -12.55 16.46 1.99
CA ARG A 96 -12.48 15.10 2.55
C ARG A 96 -11.08 14.51 2.39
N PRO A 97 -10.62 13.64 3.30
CA PRO A 97 -9.30 13.04 3.21
C PRO A 97 -9.10 12.24 1.91
N ILE A 98 -7.92 12.36 1.33
CA ILE A 98 -7.46 11.49 0.24
C ILE A 98 -6.76 10.28 0.85
N TYR A 99 -7.10 9.08 0.38
CA TYR A 99 -6.52 7.82 0.83
C TYR A 99 -5.58 7.26 -0.24
N GLY A 100 -4.54 6.56 0.20
CA GLY A 100 -3.55 5.94 -0.68
C GLY A 100 -3.12 4.59 -0.15
N PHE A 101 -2.91 3.65 -1.07
CA PHE A 101 -2.26 2.38 -0.82
C PHE A 101 -0.96 2.33 -1.62
N PHE A 102 0.14 2.14 -0.91
CA PHE A 102 1.48 2.08 -1.47
C PHE A 102 2.09 0.75 -1.11
N ALA A 103 2.63 0.02 -2.09
CA ALA A 103 3.25 -1.26 -1.81
C ALA A 103 4.49 -1.54 -2.64
N TYR A 104 5.37 -2.33 -2.03
CA TYR A 104 6.48 -2.98 -2.72
C TYR A 104 6.10 -4.41 -3.08
N VAL A 105 6.41 -4.79 -4.30
CA VAL A 105 6.19 -6.14 -4.82
C VAL A 105 7.52 -6.85 -5.00
N LEU A 106 7.59 -8.06 -4.45
CA LEU A 106 8.73 -8.95 -4.54
C LEU A 106 8.31 -10.23 -5.26
N GLU A 107 8.92 -10.50 -6.41
CA GLU A 107 8.73 -11.77 -7.12
C GLU A 107 9.34 -12.95 -6.35
N LYS A 108 8.55 -13.99 -6.16
CA LYS A 108 8.97 -15.28 -5.61
C LYS A 108 9.74 -16.09 -6.66
N ASN A 109 10.93 -15.63 -7.07
CA ASN A 109 11.79 -16.43 -7.94
C ASN A 109 12.72 -17.37 -7.13
N ARG A 110 12.90 -18.60 -7.63
CA ARG A 110 13.46 -19.86 -7.03
C ARG A 110 14.71 -19.80 -6.11
N GLY A 111 15.31 -18.64 -5.88
CA GLY A 111 16.42 -18.44 -4.96
C GLY A 111 15.96 -18.04 -3.56
N LYS A 112 16.04 -19.01 -2.63
CA LYS A 112 16.01 -18.92 -1.16
C LYS A 112 15.88 -17.50 -0.56
N ILE A 113 14.68 -16.94 -0.56
CA ILE A 113 14.23 -16.17 0.60
C ILE A 113 13.68 -17.23 1.54
N ASN A 114 14.27 -17.42 2.73
CA ASN A 114 13.75 -18.37 3.71
C ASN A 114 12.35 -17.88 4.14
N ASN A 115 11.32 -18.42 3.50
CA ASN A 115 9.93 -17.94 3.50
C ASN A 115 9.33 -17.76 4.90
N ARG A 116 9.74 -18.55 5.89
CA ARG A 116 9.27 -18.39 7.28
C ARG A 116 10.01 -17.31 8.07
N SER A 117 11.32 -17.21 7.91
CA SER A 117 12.13 -16.23 8.65
C SER A 117 11.82 -14.81 8.17
N THR A 118 11.77 -14.59 6.85
CA THR A 118 11.52 -13.27 6.28
C THR A 118 10.09 -12.79 6.56
N HIS A 119 9.10 -13.68 6.47
CA HIS A 119 7.72 -13.35 6.80
C HIS A 119 7.53 -13.06 8.29
N ASN A 120 8.17 -13.82 9.19
CA ASN A 120 8.13 -13.54 10.63
C ASN A 120 8.91 -12.28 10.99
N SER A 121 10.03 -12.01 10.34
CA SER A 121 10.82 -10.77 10.53
C SER A 121 10.09 -9.55 10.00
N LEU A 122 9.44 -9.62 8.84
CA LEU A 122 8.59 -8.55 8.31
C LEU A 122 7.40 -8.31 9.22
N ARG A 123 6.69 -9.36 9.65
CA ARG A 123 5.59 -9.22 10.62
C ARG A 123 6.06 -8.67 11.96
N ALA A 124 7.24 -9.06 12.45
CA ALA A 124 7.81 -8.53 13.68
C ALA A 124 8.16 -7.04 13.52
N CYS A 125 8.75 -6.65 12.39
CA CYS A 125 9.07 -5.25 12.07
C CYS A 125 7.81 -4.40 11.97
N LEU A 126 6.76 -4.89 11.30
CA LEU A 126 5.47 -4.19 11.21
C LEU A 126 4.77 -4.08 12.57
N ARG A 127 4.91 -5.07 13.47
CA ARG A 127 4.37 -4.99 14.84
C ARG A 127 5.10 -3.99 15.73
N SER A 128 6.38 -3.70 15.47
CA SER A 128 7.11 -2.66 16.19
C SER A 128 6.83 -1.23 15.70
N LEU A 129 6.10 -1.07 14.60
CA LEU A 129 5.79 0.23 13.99
C LEU A 129 4.39 0.78 14.36
N GLY A 130 3.57 0.05 15.13
CA GLY A 130 2.21 0.45 15.54
C GLY A 130 2.09 0.71 17.04
#